data_AF-A0A7R9E3G3-F1
#
_entry.id   AF-A0A7R9E3G3-F1
#
_cell.length_a   1.000
_cell.length_b   1.000
_cell.length_c   1.000
_cell.angle_alpha   90.00
_cell.angle_beta   90.00
_cell.angle_gamma   90.00
#
_symmetry.space_group_name_H-M   'P 1'
#
loop_
_entity.id
_entity.type
_entity.pdbx_description
1 polymer ?
#
loop_
_entity_poly.entity_id
_entity_poly.type
_entity_poly.pdbx_seq_one_letter_code
_entity_poly.pdbx_strand_id
1 'polypeptide(L)' 'MRVDMVRTLCQDWFPIDYPYSWYEDITSNPRFYSLAAVYNGIIIGLIVAEIKSYFKLNREVRCRNFSSHVNHS' A
#
# COMPACT_ATOMS: atom_id res chain seq x y z
N MET A 1 -8.96 -4.74 10.81
CA MET A 1 -9.06 -5.61 9.62
C MET A 1 -8.41 -6.94 9.97
N ARG A 2 -8.95 -8.11 9.57
CA ARG A 2 -8.34 -9.41 9.92
C ARG A 2 -7.28 -9.80 8.89
N VAL A 3 -6.05 -10.07 9.34
CA VAL A 3 -4.88 -10.43 8.51
C VAL A 3 -5.18 -11.58 7.54
N ASP A 4 -5.81 -12.67 8.01
CA ASP A 4 -6.07 -13.85 7.19
C ASP A 4 -6.99 -13.59 6.00
N MET A 5 -8.02 -12.75 6.20
CA MET A 5 -8.92 -12.35 5.11
C MET A 5 -8.19 -11.51 4.07
N VAL A 6 -7.35 -10.57 4.51
CA VAL A 6 -6.56 -9.73 3.61
C VAL A 6 -5.60 -10.58 2.77
N ARG A 7 -4.91 -11.51 3.41
CA ARG A 7 -3.94 -12.39 2.76
C ARG A 7 -4.59 -13.19 1.63
N THR A 8 -5.72 -13.84 1.92
CA THR A 8 -6.45 -14.64 0.95
C THR A 8 -6.87 -13.80 -0.26
N LEU A 9 -7.47 -12.63 -0.03
CA LEU A 9 -7.89 -11.74 -1.11
C LEU A 9 -6.72 -11.22 -1.94
N CYS A 10 -5.60 -10.86 -1.31
CA CYS A 10 -4.43 -10.39 -2.04
C CYS A 10 -3.80 -11.49 -2.91
N GLN A 11 -3.81 -12.75 -2.47
CA GLN A 11 -3.34 -13.88 -3.27
C GLN A 11 -4.23 -14.13 -4.49
N ASP A 12 -5.54 -13.88 -4.37
CA ASP A 12 -6.48 -13.99 -5.49
C ASP A 12 -6.40 -12.78 -6.45
N TRP A 13 -6.18 -11.58 -5.94
CA TRP A 13 -6.18 -10.34 -6.73
C TRP A 13 -4.84 -10.03 -7.41
N PHE A 14 -3.72 -10.46 -6.83
CA PHE A 14 -2.40 -10.11 -7.31
C PHE A 14 -1.52 -11.36 -7.46
N PRO A 15 -0.78 -11.51 -8.57
CA PRO A 15 0.13 -12.64 -8.77
C PRO A 15 1.47 -12.48 -8.02
N ILE A 16 1.45 -11.91 -6.80
CA ILE A 16 2.64 -11.58 -6.02
C ILE A 16 2.48 -12.08 -4.58
N ASP A 17 3.47 -12.83 -4.11
CA ASP A 17 3.54 -13.27 -2.72
C ASP A 17 4.18 -12.20 -1.82
N TYR A 18 3.36 -11.60 -0.96
CA TYR A 18 3.84 -10.70 0.09
C TYR A 18 4.20 -11.50 1.36
N PRO A 19 5.25 -11.10 2.12
CA PRO A 19 5.57 -11.76 3.38
C PRO A 19 4.49 -11.52 4.44
N TYR A 20 4.33 -12.44 5.38
CA TYR A 20 3.30 -12.35 6.43
C TYR A 20 3.35 -11.02 7.20
N SER A 21 4.57 -10.55 7.53
CA SER A 21 4.79 -9.29 8.24
C SER A 21 4.24 -8.08 7.48
N TRP A 22 4.17 -8.13 6.15
CA TRP A 22 3.58 -7.05 5.36
C TRP A 22 2.08 -6.93 5.60
N TYR A 23 1.39 -8.08 5.68
CA TYR A 23 -0.05 -8.10 6.01
C TYR A 23 -0.30 -7.61 7.43
N GLU A 24 0.54 -7.98 8.39
CA GLU A 24 0.46 -7.46 9.76
C GLU A 24 0.64 -5.94 9.80
N ASP A 25 1.63 -5.43 9.07
CA ASP A 25 1.91 -4.00 8.98
C ASP A 25 0.70 -3.24 8.41
N ILE A 26 0.14 -3.67 7.28
CA ILE A 26 -0.97 -2.92 6.66
C ILE A 26 -2.28 -3.02 7.45
N THR A 27 -2.46 -4.02 8.33
CA THR A 27 -3.69 -4.14 9.14
C THR A 27 -3.58 -3.50 10.52
N SER A 28 -2.37 -3.41 11.08
CA SER A 28 -2.16 -3.10 12.50
C SER A 28 -1.23 -1.92 12.73
N ASN A 29 -0.39 -1.55 11.76
CA ASN A 29 0.55 -0.45 11.91
C ASN A 29 -0.12 0.88 11.51
N PRO A 30 -0.27 1.85 12.43
CA PRO A 30 -0.95 3.12 12.16
C PRO A 30 -0.20 4.03 11.17
N ARG A 31 1.04 3.65 10.79
CA ARG A 31 1.80 4.27 9.72
C ARG A 31 1.09 4.19 8.37
N PHE A 32 0.29 3.15 8.16
CA PHE A 32 -0.46 2.95 6.93
C PHE A 32 -1.91 3.41 7.09
N TYR A 33 -2.40 4.10 6.06
CA TYR A 33 -3.81 4.35 5.85
C TYR A 33 -4.38 3.19 5.05
N SER A 34 -5.06 2.29 5.75
CA SER A 34 -5.64 1.09 5.17
C SER A 34 -7.16 1.15 5.27
N LEU A 35 -7.82 1.15 4.12
CA LEU A 35 -9.27 1.23 4.00
C LEU A 35 -9.81 0.02 3.23
N ALA A 36 -10.80 -0.65 3.80
CA ALA A 36 -11.49 -1.78 3.17
C ALA A 36 -12.93 -1.39 2.80
N ALA A 37 -13.32 -1.68 1.57
CA ALA A 37 -14.72 -1.64 1.14
C ALA A 37 -15.38 -2.97 1.52
N VAL A 38 -16.50 -2.91 2.23
CA VAL A 38 -17.18 -4.10 2.78
C VAL A 38 -18.62 -4.14 2.27
N TYR A 39 -19.02 -5.30 1.73
CA TYR A 39 -20.39 -5.59 1.32
C TYR A 39 -20.83 -6.91 1.98
N ASN A 40 -21.94 -6.88 2.72
CA ASN A 40 -22.47 -8.02 3.49
C ASN A 40 -21.42 -8.69 4.40
N GLY A 41 -20.54 -7.91 5.02
CA GLY A 41 -19.48 -8.42 5.91
C GLY A 41 -18.27 -9.02 5.18
N ILE A 42 -18.23 -8.99 3.85
CA ILE A 42 -17.12 -9.46 3.02
C ILE A 42 -16.36 -8.26 2.46
N ILE A 43 -15.03 -8.30 2.50
CA ILE A 43 -14.18 -7.28 1.90
C ILE A 43 -14.16 -7.48 0.39
N ILE A 44 -14.57 -6.45 -0.36
CA ILE A 44 -14.62 -6.45 -1.83
C ILE A 44 -13.58 -5.53 -2.47
N GLY A 45 -12.89 -4.72 -1.67
CA GLY A 45 -11.84 -3.82 -2.14
C GLY A 45 -10.96 -3.35 -0.99
N LEU A 46 -9.71 -3.03 -1.32
CA LEU A 46 -8.70 -2.58 -0.36
C LEU A 46 -7.84 -1.47 -0.97
N ILE A 47 -7.66 -0.39 -0.22
CA ILE A 47 -6.67 0.65 -0.50
C ILE A 47 -5.72 0.71 0.68
N VAL A 48 -4.41 0.65 0.41
CA VAL A 48 -3.34 0.81 1.40
C VAL A 48 -2.40 1.88 0.90
N ALA A 49 -2.17 2.91 1.72
CA ALA A 49 -1.26 3.99 1.41
C ALA A 49 -0.39 4.35 2.63
N GLU A 50 0.79 4.90 2.37
CA GLU A 50 1.67 5.42 3.41
C GLU A 50 1.99 6.89 3.11
N ILE A 51 1.78 7.78 4.09
CA ILE A 51 2.18 9.17 3.95
C ILE A 51 3.64 9.31 4.39
N LYS A 52 4.54 9.49 3.44
CA LYS A 52 5.99 9.66 3.68
C LYS A 52 6.42 11.10 3.42
N SER A 53 7.40 11.56 4.21
CA SER A 53 8.18 12.75 3.84
C SER A 53 8.89 12.52 2.50
N TYR A 54 9.02 13.57 1.70
CA TYR A 54 9.71 13.54 0.40
C TYR A 54 11.12 12.92 0.48
N PHE A 55 11.85 13.19 1.56
CA PHE A 55 13.20 12.66 1.79
C PHE A 55 13.25 11.15 2.11
N LYS A 56 12.10 10.52 2.35
CA LYS A 56 11.96 9.07 2.58
C LYS A 56 11.42 8.32 1.36
N LEU A 57 11.19 9.02 0.24
CA LEU A 57 10.83 8.36 -1.02
C LEU A 57 12.00 7.55 -1.56
N ASN A 58 11.69 6.42 -2.18
CA ASN A 58 12.65 5.62 -2.93
C ASN A 58 13.40 6.49 -3.95
N ARG A 59 14.69 6.20 -4.14
CA ARG A 59 15.57 6.98 -5.01
C ARG A 59 15.04 7.05 -6.43
N GLU A 60 14.50 5.95 -6.98
CA GLU A 60 13.95 5.97 -8.34
C GLU A 60 12.77 6.95 -8.51
N VAL A 61 11.92 7.07 -7.51
CA VAL A 61 10.75 7.97 -7.54
C VAL A 61 11.18 9.42 -7.33
N ARG A 62 12.10 9.64 -6.38
CA ARG A 62 12.63 10.99 -6.09
C ARG A 62 13.35 11.58 -7.30
N CYS A 63 14.18 10.80 -7.99
CA CYS A 63 14.91 11.25 -9.17
C CYS A 63 13.97 11.58 -10.35
N ARG A 64 12.92 10.78 -10.59
CA ARG A 64 11.92 11.08 -11.63
C ARG A 64 11.22 12.42 -11.38
N ASN A 65 10.86 12.71 -10.14
CA ASN A 65 10.23 13.98 -9.76
C ASN A 65 11.18 15.17 -9.84
N PHE A 66 12.49 14.95 -9.71
CA PHE A 66 13.50 15.99 -9.91
C PHE A 66 13.65 16.36 -11.38
N SER A 67 13.71 15.36 -12.27
CA SER A 67 13.82 15.60 -13.72
C SER A 67 12.59 16.31 -14.31
N SER A 68 11.39 16.10 -13.76
CA SER A 68 10.19 16.81 -14.23
C SER A 68 10.12 18.28 -13.78
N HIS A 69 10.76 18.66 -12.68
CA HIS A 69 10.85 20.07 -12.25
C HIS A 69 11.94 20.86 -12.98
N VAL A 70 12.98 20.20 -13.51
CA VAL A 70 14.06 20.88 -14.26
C VAL A 70 13.67 21.15 -15.72
N ASN A 71 12.70 20.42 -16.28
CA ASN A 71 12.29 20.58 -17.68
C ASN A 71 11.21 21.67 -17.89
N HIS A 72 10.87 22.45 -16.87
CA HIS A 72 9.86 23.51 -16.94
C HIS A 72 10.38 24.87 -16.45
N SER A 73 11.69 25.11 -16.63
CA SER A 73 12.37 26.41 -16.38
C SER A 73 13.13 26.85 -17.61
#